data_AF-A0A4Y2W842-F1
#
_entry.id   AF-A0A4Y2W842-F1
#
_cell.length_a   1.000
_cell.length_b   1.000
_cell.length_c   1.000
_cell.angle_alpha   90.00
_cell.angle_beta   90.00
_cell.angle_gamma   90.00
#
_symmetry.space_group_name_H-M   'P 1'
#
loop_
_entity.id
_entity.type
_entity.pdbx_description
1 polymer ?
#
loop_
_entity_poly.entity_id
_entity_poly.type
_entity_poly.pdbx_seq_one_letter_code
_entity_poly.pdbx_strand_id
1 'polypeptide(L)'
;AEILLKYKTDVIGTVRGNRKGLPAEFKTMKLKKGEIKAFQKGKIMVLQWRDKKTLTMLSTIHNAELVSVESRKSTTKQKPKVVVDYNRSMGGVDKSVISAYRIILQPEADKENTTKTYSDIYLIRLYGMLLCSIRKMEEI
;
A
#
# COMPACT_ATOMS: atom_id res chain seq x y z
N ALA A 1 -4.47 -8.36 10.60
CA ALA A 1 -5.07 -8.88 9.35
C ALA A 1 -6.35 -9.65 9.65
N GLU A 2 -6.30 -10.66 10.52
CA GLU A 2 -7.48 -11.46 10.89
C GLU A 2 -8.67 -10.62 11.42
N ILE A 3 -8.40 -9.64 12.30
CA ILE A 3 -9.43 -8.72 12.81
C ILE A 3 -10.08 -7.94 11.66
N LEU A 4 -9.31 -7.42 10.71
CA LEU A 4 -9.84 -6.62 9.59
C LEU A 4 -10.68 -7.46 8.64
N LEU A 5 -10.29 -8.73 8.42
CA LEU A 5 -11.09 -9.68 7.66
C LEU A 5 -12.45 -9.96 8.29
N LYS A 6 -12.53 -10.01 9.63
CA LYS A 6 -13.81 -10.13 10.35
C LYS A 6 -14.76 -8.97 10.03
N TYR A 7 -14.22 -7.77 9.80
CA TYR A 7 -14.97 -6.58 9.40
C TYR A 7 -15.03 -6.37 7.88
N LYS A 8 -14.89 -7.44 7.08
CA LYS A 8 -14.96 -7.41 5.61
C LYS A 8 -14.03 -6.33 5.00
N THR A 9 -12.88 -6.13 5.61
CA THR A 9 -11.90 -5.13 5.18
C THR A 9 -10.63 -5.84 4.74
N ASP A 10 -10.31 -5.66 3.46
CA ASP A 10 -9.11 -6.21 2.87
C ASP A 10 -7.89 -5.30 3.07
N VAL A 11 -6.71 -5.92 3.07
CA VAL A 11 -5.46 -5.26 3.44
C VAL A 11 -4.38 -5.59 2.43
N ILE A 12 -3.58 -4.59 2.10
CA ILE A 12 -2.33 -4.71 1.37
C ILE A 12 -1.32 -3.84 2.11
N GLY A 13 -0.15 -4.38 2.45
CA GLY A 13 0.86 -3.58 3.13
C GLY A 13 2.22 -4.24 3.23
N THR A 14 3.21 -3.43 3.59
CA THR A 14 4.56 -3.91 3.89
C THR A 14 4.63 -4.38 5.34
N VAL A 15 5.35 -5.47 5.59
CA VAL A 15 5.56 -6.02 6.93
C VAL A 15 7.06 -6.22 7.15
N ARG A 16 7.51 -6.00 8.38
CA ARG A 16 8.89 -6.28 8.76
C ARG A 16 9.08 -7.80 8.89
N GLY A 17 10.08 -8.38 8.22
CA GLY A 17 10.31 -9.83 8.21
C GLY A 17 10.59 -10.47 9.58
N ASN A 18 10.94 -9.69 10.60
CA ASN A 18 11.13 -10.16 11.99
C ASN A 18 9.90 -9.97 12.88
N ARG A 19 8.73 -9.63 12.31
CA ARG A 19 7.49 -9.43 13.05
C ARG A 19 6.99 -10.76 13.64
N LYS A 20 6.52 -10.73 14.89
CA LYS A 20 5.88 -11.89 15.56
C LYS A 20 4.68 -12.37 14.74
N GLY A 21 4.51 -13.70 14.63
CA GLY A 21 3.42 -14.32 13.87
C GLY A 21 3.74 -14.61 12.40
N LEU A 22 4.93 -14.24 11.91
CA LEU A 22 5.43 -14.68 10.61
C LEU A 22 6.13 -16.05 10.72
N PRO A 23 6.08 -16.89 9.67
CA PRO A 23 6.89 -18.10 9.56
C PRO A 23 8.37 -17.82 9.86
N ALA A 24 8.99 -18.65 10.70
CA ALA A 24 10.40 -18.51 11.08
C ALA A 24 11.34 -18.54 9.85
N GLU A 25 10.93 -19.23 8.80
CA GLU A 25 11.62 -19.32 7.51
C GLU A 25 11.88 -17.96 6.88
N PHE A 26 11.01 -16.96 7.07
CA PHE A 26 11.23 -15.61 6.52
C PHE A 26 12.41 -14.87 7.18
N LYS A 27 12.82 -15.30 8.38
CA LYS A 27 13.92 -14.70 9.12
C LYS A 27 15.27 -15.30 8.73
N THR A 28 15.29 -16.61 8.44
CA THR A 28 16.52 -17.36 8.15
C THR A 28 16.84 -17.42 6.65
N MET A 29 15.82 -17.37 5.80
CA MET A 29 16.00 -17.59 4.37
C MET A 29 16.58 -16.36 3.65
N LYS A 30 17.59 -16.61 2.82
CA LYS A 30 18.17 -15.62 1.91
C LYS A 30 17.72 -15.93 0.48
N LEU A 31 16.71 -15.20 0.01
CA LEU A 31 16.27 -15.26 -1.39
C LEU A 31 17.37 -14.76 -2.33
N LYS A 32 17.43 -15.30 -3.56
CA LYS A 32 18.19 -14.69 -4.66
C LYS A 32 17.38 -13.55 -5.29
N LYS A 33 18.06 -12.71 -6.08
CA LYS A 33 17.40 -11.59 -6.77
C LYS A 33 16.38 -12.13 -7.77
N GLY A 34 15.15 -11.63 -7.68
CA GLY A 34 14.02 -12.05 -8.51
C GLY A 34 13.19 -13.18 -7.93
N GLU A 35 13.70 -13.92 -6.93
CA GLU A 35 12.95 -15.01 -6.30
C GLU A 35 11.83 -14.48 -5.40
N ILE A 36 10.74 -15.25 -5.38
CA ILE A 36 9.61 -15.07 -4.47
C ILE A 36 9.45 -16.28 -3.56
N LYS A 37 8.99 -16.03 -2.34
CA LYS A 37 8.46 -17.07 -1.47
C LYS A 37 7.20 -16.55 -0.80
N ALA A 38 6.14 -17.32 -0.89
CA ALA A 38 4.86 -16.96 -0.32
C ALA A 38 4.37 -18.04 0.63
N PHE A 39 3.70 -17.61 1.70
CA PHE A 39 2.96 -18.46 2.60
C PHE A 39 1.54 -17.94 2.69
N GLN A 40 0.59 -18.86 2.72
CA GLN A 40 -0.81 -18.53 2.78
C GLN A 40 -1.46 -19.24 3.96
N LYS A 41 -2.20 -18.47 4.76
CA LYS A 41 -3.04 -18.96 5.85
C LYS A 41 -4.46 -18.50 5.55
N GLY A 42 -5.26 -19.37 4.94
CA GLY A 42 -6.60 -19.04 4.46
C GLY A 42 -6.57 -17.89 3.45
N LYS A 43 -7.30 -16.81 3.73
CA LYS A 43 -7.33 -15.60 2.87
C LYS A 43 -6.10 -14.70 3.04
N ILE A 44 -5.28 -14.90 4.08
CA ILE A 44 -4.10 -14.05 4.33
C ILE A 44 -2.87 -14.67 3.65
N MET A 45 -2.29 -13.93 2.72
CA MET A 45 -1.00 -14.25 2.11
C MET A 45 0.09 -13.33 2.68
N VAL A 46 1.25 -13.92 2.96
CA VAL A 46 2.51 -13.19 3.16
C VAL A 46 3.48 -13.59 2.06
N LEU A 47 4.02 -12.60 1.37
CA LEU A 47 4.95 -12.79 0.26
C LEU A 47 6.27 -12.06 0.55
N GLN A 48 7.38 -12.77 0.43
CA GLN A 48 8.72 -12.20 0.47
C GLN A 48 9.33 -12.24 -0.93
N TRP A 49 9.88 -11.12 -1.36
CA TRP A 49 10.48 -10.95 -2.68
C TRP A 49 11.78 -10.16 -2.55
N ARG A 50 12.79 -10.52 -3.34
CA ARG A 50 14.07 -9.80 -3.31
C ARG A 50 14.37 -9.15 -4.66
N ASP A 51 14.40 -7.83 -4.67
CA ASP A 51 15.02 -7.05 -5.75
C ASP A 51 16.40 -6.56 -5.30
N LYS A 52 16.61 -5.25 -5.09
CA LYS A 52 17.82 -4.72 -4.45
C LYS A 52 17.89 -5.05 -2.95
N LYS A 53 16.73 -5.03 -2.28
CA LYS A 53 16.55 -5.40 -0.88
C LYS A 53 15.42 -6.43 -0.79
N THR A 54 15.42 -7.21 0.30
CA THR A 54 14.32 -8.11 0.61
C THR A 54 13.13 -7.31 1.10
N LEU A 55 12.00 -7.46 0.41
CA LEU A 55 10.71 -6.88 0.73
C LEU A 55 9.79 -7.99 1.24
N THR A 56 9.01 -7.71 2.29
CA THR A 56 7.96 -8.61 2.76
C THR A 56 6.64 -7.88 2.73
N MET A 57 5.66 -8.48 2.08
CA MET A 57 4.32 -7.95 1.84
C MET A 57 3.30 -8.87 2.51
N LEU A 58 2.25 -8.27 3.07
CA LEU A 58 1.06 -8.97 3.51
C LEU A 58 -0.10 -8.51 2.62
N SER A 59 -0.88 -9.46 2.14
CA SER A 59 -2.11 -9.15 1.43
C SER A 59 -3.21 -10.15 1.72
N THR A 60 -4.47 -9.69 1.68
CA THR A 60 -5.66 -10.53 1.76
C THR A 60 -6.39 -10.70 0.42
N ILE A 61 -5.89 -10.06 -0.64
CA ILE A 61 -6.55 -9.99 -1.97
C ILE A 61 -5.74 -10.74 -3.03
N HIS A 62 -4.42 -10.72 -2.89
CA HIS A 62 -3.51 -11.21 -3.93
C HIS A 62 -3.09 -12.66 -3.69
N ASN A 63 -2.80 -13.34 -4.79
CA ASN A 63 -2.08 -14.61 -4.81
C ASN A 63 -0.58 -14.37 -5.09
N ALA A 64 0.20 -15.45 -5.02
CA ALA A 64 1.64 -15.45 -5.29
C ALA A 64 1.96 -15.41 -6.80
N GLU A 65 1.41 -14.41 -7.50
CA GLU A 65 1.55 -14.23 -8.95
C GLU A 65 2.67 -13.24 -9.28
N LEU A 66 3.46 -13.59 -10.31
CA LEU A 66 4.44 -12.70 -10.93
C LEU A 66 3.86 -12.10 -12.21
N VAL A 67 4.05 -10.80 -12.38
CA VAL A 67 3.59 -10.03 -13.54
C VAL A 67 4.80 -9.39 -14.21
N SER A 68 4.82 -9.42 -15.54
CA SER A 68 5.79 -8.70 -16.35
C SER A 68 5.46 -7.22 -16.37
N VAL A 69 6.41 -6.40 -15.93
CA VAL A 69 6.29 -4.94 -15.89
C VAL A 69 7.40 -4.33 -16.73
N GLU A 70 7.04 -3.42 -17.62
CA GLU A 70 8.01 -2.63 -18.37
C GLU A 70 8.71 -1.62 -17.48
N SER A 71 10.03 -1.67 -17.49
CA SER A 71 10.88 -0.67 -16.84
C SER A 71 11.04 0.54 -17.74
N ARG A 72 11.28 1.72 -17.16
CA ARG A 72 11.62 2.98 -17.88
C ARG A 72 12.78 2.85 -18.89
N LYS A 73 13.62 1.81 -18.74
CA LYS A 73 14.72 1.49 -19.67
C LYS A 73 14.34 0.47 -20.75
N SER A 74 13.05 0.36 -21.10
CA SER A 74 12.50 -0.64 -22.04
C SER A 74 12.91 -2.09 -21.73
N THR A 75 13.08 -2.41 -20.45
CA THR A 75 13.46 -3.75 -19.99
C THR A 75 12.29 -4.39 -19.24
N THR A 76 11.85 -5.55 -19.70
CA THR A 76 10.79 -6.31 -19.03
C THR A 76 11.33 -6.94 -17.76
N LYS A 77 10.69 -6.64 -16.62
CA LYS A 77 11.06 -7.22 -15.32
C LYS A 77 9.87 -7.92 -14.70
N GLN A 78 10.10 -9.09 -14.13
CA GLN A 78 9.06 -9.76 -13.35
C GLN A 78 9.00 -9.20 -11.94
N LYS A 79 7.79 -8.87 -11.50
CA LYS A 79 7.50 -8.37 -10.15
C LYS A 79 6.24 -9.05 -9.60
N PRO A 80 6.15 -9.27 -8.28
CA PRO A 80 4.91 -9.75 -7.70
C PRO A 80 3.76 -8.78 -7.97
N LYS A 81 2.59 -9.29 -8.34
CA LYS A 81 1.38 -8.48 -8.59
C LYS A 81 1.06 -7.55 -7.41
N VAL A 82 1.13 -8.10 -6.20
CA VAL A 82 0.94 -7.36 -4.93
C VAL A 82 1.85 -6.14 -4.79
N VAL A 83 3.07 -6.18 -5.33
CA VAL A 83 4.02 -5.05 -5.27
C VAL A 83 3.64 -3.98 -6.30
N VAL A 84 3.13 -4.39 -7.46
CA VAL A 84 2.65 -3.46 -8.48
C VAL A 84 1.44 -2.70 -7.96
N ASP A 85 0.45 -3.42 -7.44
CA ASP A 85 -0.78 -2.83 -6.94
C ASP A 85 -0.54 -1.95 -5.71
N TYR A 86 0.32 -2.38 -4.79
CA TYR A 86 0.74 -1.55 -3.66
C TYR A 86 1.38 -0.23 -4.11
N ASN A 87 2.30 -0.27 -5.08
CA ASN A 87 2.95 0.95 -5.57
C ASN A 87 1.98 1.88 -6.30
N ARG A 88 0.90 1.34 -6.89
CA ARG A 88 -0.15 2.13 -7.53
C ARG A 88 -1.06 2.82 -6.52
N SER A 89 -1.41 2.13 -5.43
CA SER A 89 -2.32 2.65 -4.41
C SER A 89 -1.65 3.53 -3.34
N MET A 90 -0.34 3.35 -3.12
CA MET A 90 0.41 4.10 -2.12
C MET A 90 0.73 5.53 -2.56
N GLY A 91 0.91 6.42 -1.58
CA GLY A 91 1.36 7.80 -1.81
C GLY A 91 0.27 8.87 -1.87
N GLY A 92 -1.00 8.50 -1.74
CA GLY A 92 -2.09 9.49 -1.63
C GLY A 92 -1.91 10.44 -0.43
N VAL A 93 -1.58 9.88 0.73
CA VAL A 93 -1.34 10.67 1.95
C VAL A 93 -0.11 11.55 1.81
N ASP A 94 1.04 11.00 1.41
CA ASP A 94 2.29 11.78 1.29
C ASP A 94 2.16 12.96 0.32
N LYS A 95 1.47 12.77 -0.82
CA LYS A 95 1.21 13.86 -1.76
C LYS A 95 0.36 14.97 -1.15
N SER A 96 -0.70 14.59 -0.42
CA SER A 96 -1.57 15.58 0.24
C SER A 96 -0.84 16.36 1.33
N VAL A 97 0.01 15.68 2.10
CA VAL A 97 0.77 16.27 3.21
C VAL A 97 1.86 17.21 2.68
N ILE A 98 2.62 16.80 1.66
CA ILE A 98 3.64 17.66 1.03
C ILE A 98 3.00 18.90 0.40
N SER A 99 1.83 18.76 -0.24
CA SER A 99 1.09 19.90 -0.77
C SER A 99 0.67 20.88 0.33
N ALA A 100 0.19 20.36 1.47
CA ALA A 100 -0.18 21.18 2.62
C ALA A 100 1.04 21.94 3.17
N TYR A 101 2.18 21.27 3.35
CA TYR A 101 3.41 21.93 3.83
C TYR A 101 3.93 23.01 2.87
N ARG A 102 3.83 22.80 1.56
CA ARG A 102 4.26 23.80 0.56
C ARG A 102 3.40 25.06 0.61
N ILE A 103 2.12 24.94 0.93
CA ILE A 103 1.21 26.08 1.13
C ILE A 103 1.55 26.80 2.44
N ILE A 104 1.82 26.07 3.52
CA ILE A 104 2.14 26.63 4.84
C ILE A 104 3.48 27.37 4.86
N LEU A 105 4.46 26.92 4.06
CA LEU A 105 5.81 27.50 4.02
C LEU A 105 5.95 28.67 3.02
N GLN A 106 4.90 29.07 2.32
CA GLN A 106 4.92 30.30 1.51
C GLN A 106 4.78 31.53 2.44
N PRO A 107 5.79 32.43 2.54
CA PRO A 107 5.84 33.45 3.59
C PRO A 107 4.79 34.58 3.52
N GLU A 108 3.82 34.55 2.61
CA GLU A 108 2.89 35.67 2.38
C GLU A 108 1.43 35.21 2.19
N ALA A 109 0.94 34.25 2.97
CA ALA A 109 -0.46 33.86 2.94
C ALA A 109 -1.18 34.12 4.27
N ASP A 110 -2.15 35.02 4.17
CA ASP A 110 -3.12 35.49 5.14
C ASP A 110 -3.75 34.37 6.02
N LYS A 111 -4.13 34.71 7.26
CA LYS A 111 -4.71 33.77 8.26
C LYS A 111 -6.01 33.10 7.79
N GLU A 112 -6.64 33.62 6.74
CA GLU A 112 -7.85 33.08 6.11
C GLU A 112 -7.59 31.82 5.24
N ASN A 113 -6.36 31.62 4.76
CA ASN A 113 -5.99 30.46 3.95
C ASN A 113 -5.73 29.18 4.78
N THR A 114 -5.36 29.34 6.06
CA THR A 114 -5.18 28.19 6.97
C THR A 114 -6.51 27.56 7.37
N THR A 115 -7.58 28.33 7.55
CA THR A 115 -8.93 27.78 7.77
C THR A 115 -9.48 27.06 6.55
N LYS A 116 -9.23 27.57 5.33
CA LYS A 116 -9.62 26.93 4.06
C LYS A 116 -8.94 25.58 3.84
N THR A 117 -7.65 25.48 4.14
CA THR A 117 -6.88 24.23 3.96
C THR A 117 -7.31 23.11 4.93
N TYR A 118 -7.66 23.43 6.18
CA TYR A 118 -8.24 22.42 7.08
C TYR A 118 -9.58 21.93 6.54
N SER A 119 -10.49 22.83 6.15
CA SER A 119 -11.78 22.43 5.56
C SER A 119 -11.60 21.60 4.30
N ASP A 120 -10.63 21.90 3.42
CA ASP A 120 -10.38 21.13 2.20
C ASP A 120 -9.86 19.72 2.49
N ILE A 121 -8.99 19.54 3.49
CA ILE A 121 -8.53 18.21 3.92
C ILE A 121 -9.70 17.39 4.50
N TYR A 122 -10.56 18.02 5.31
CA TYR A 122 -11.76 17.35 5.83
C TYR A 122 -12.76 17.03 4.71
N LEU A 123 -12.94 17.91 3.73
CA LEU A 123 -13.82 17.69 2.58
C LEU A 123 -13.31 16.53 1.71
N ILE A 124 -12.01 16.47 1.42
CA ILE A 124 -11.40 15.35 0.66
C ILE A 124 -11.56 14.02 1.43
N ARG A 125 -11.39 14.03 2.76
CA ARG A 125 -11.63 12.83 3.59
C ARG A 125 -13.10 12.43 3.63
N LEU A 126 -14.02 13.39 3.73
CA LEU A 126 -15.46 13.15 3.77
C LEU A 126 -15.98 12.64 2.43
N TYR A 127 -15.58 13.27 1.32
CA TYR A 127 -15.87 12.79 -0.04
C TYR A 127 -15.24 11.43 -0.32
N GLY A 128 -14.00 11.19 0.13
CA GLY A 128 -13.35 9.89 0.01
C GLY A 128 -14.09 8.77 0.76
N MET A 129 -14.59 9.05 1.97
CA MET A 129 -15.42 8.12 2.73
C MET A 129 -16.79 7.91 2.07
N LEU A 130 -17.42 8.98 1.56
CA LEU A 130 -18.71 8.91 0.86
C LEU A 130 -18.60 8.08 -0.43
N LEU A 131 -17.59 8.32 -1.27
CA LEU A 131 -17.33 7.55 -2.48
C LEU A 131 -17.04 6.08 -2.18
N CYS A 132 -16.28 5.77 -1.13
CA CYS A 132 -16.06 4.39 -0.70
C CYS A 132 -17.34 3.72 -0.17
N SER A 133 -18.28 4.49 0.40
CA SER A 133 -19.57 3.98 0.87
C SER A 133 -20.57 3.79 -0.27
N ILE A 134 -20.59 4.68 -1.26
CA ILE A 134 -21.40 4.56 -2.48
C ILE A 134 -20.96 3.36 -3.31
N ARG A 135 -19.64 3.17 -3.49
CA ARG A 135 -19.11 2.02 -4.24
C ARG A 135 -19.36 0.67 -3.54
N LYS A 136 -19.56 0.68 -2.22
CA LYS A 136 -20.02 -0.51 -1.46
C LYS A 136 -21.52 -0.78 -1.61
N MET A 137 -22.31 0.21 -2.00
CA MET A 137 -23.76 0.09 -2.25
C MET A 137 -24.04 -0.36 -3.68
N GLU A 138 -23.19 -0.04 -4.66
CA GLU A 138 -23.31 -0.50 -6.06
C GLU A 138 -22.87 -1.96 -6.29
N GLU A 139 -22.17 -2.57 -5.32
CA GLU A 139 -21.77 -3.99 -5.36
C GLU A 139 -22.77 -4.93 -4.64
N ILE A 140 -23.99 -4.45 -4.32
CA ILE A 140 -25.12 -5.22 -3.75
C ILE A 140 -26.24 -5.28 -4.80
#